data_AF-A0A2N9K818-F1
#
_entry.id   AF-A0A2N9K818-F1
#
_cell.length_a   1.000
_cell.length_b   1.000
_cell.length_c   1.000
_cell.angle_alpha   90.00
_cell.angle_beta   90.00
_cell.angle_gamma   90.00
#
_symmetry.space_group_name_H-M   'P 1'
#
loop_
_entity.id
_entity.type
_entity.pdbx_description
1 polymer ?
#
loop_
_entity_poly.entity_id
_entity_poly.type
_entity_poly.pdbx_seq_one_letter_code
_entity_poly.pdbx_strand_id
1 'polypeptide(L)'
;MITINHEPKAYTTIFLGTTQHSIRLSLEISIMIGMKRNDEIIETYNVTISAIKLGQLPNIGNEVPISEIIGSELSGFKAKVRQSDVDIQLQNKVSTELEQLVDLKNVGRYQLLKGKKTMTQELNVPELTNNNLILIRQLLDVTQEELAITMGINEKTIRRIENKEQGISERFVNNLLSVYPDLAQSIEVQFDWVSLTFPDLTSKQVIKDVLSIQSDLFLERPTSQNFYTREMAFAGEKNIYIQDFAPIKNPETQAIEQKYGTTLYLTGKGTRLFEKALLEQNITWRGFFQKARQYRGHLTRLDIAINDKWGLLNMNDLVKAVQEKRFWSKSKSYAVHGNVDDGWTVNFGKSPFVIRAYDKHKEQASKGFDTDIQNRVELELHQDKAEYVIDEWLNLDNNKTLTEITFDILYTYLWFTDKPIEEKILKADKVRDTIESSVEPMPAWSLLTALGHKMKFIRQPKEQSIERIEKWVLESVVPSLAVLKKTGHWAEVIEAMNSAELSSEQQKLVKATMINAITQANQKLTINFEKPKKRYQEI
;
A
#
# COMPACT_ATOMS: atom_id res chain seq x y z
N MET A 1 -3.04 -22.12 44.80
CA MET A 1 -4.18 -23.05 44.62
C MET A 1 -5.33 -22.24 44.06
N ILE A 2 -5.86 -22.63 42.90
CA ILE A 2 -7.00 -21.94 42.28
C ILE A 2 -8.20 -22.88 42.36
N THR A 3 -9.36 -22.31 42.71
CA THR A 3 -10.61 -23.07 42.87
C THR A 3 -11.36 -23.06 41.56
N ILE A 4 -11.56 -24.23 40.95
CA ILE A 4 -12.39 -24.42 39.76
C ILE A 4 -13.51 -25.39 40.16
N ASN A 5 -14.77 -25.01 39.93
CA ASN A 5 -15.95 -25.77 40.37
C ASN A 5 -15.95 -26.09 41.87
N HIS A 6 -15.53 -25.14 42.72
CA HIS A 6 -15.48 -25.28 44.19
C HIS A 6 -14.50 -26.33 44.75
N GLU A 7 -13.62 -26.90 43.93
CA GLU A 7 -12.56 -27.80 44.39
C GLU A 7 -11.17 -27.16 44.27
N PRO A 8 -10.38 -27.10 45.35
CA PRO A 8 -9.01 -26.62 45.29
C PRO A 8 -8.12 -27.65 44.60
N LYS A 9 -7.54 -27.26 43.46
CA LYS A 9 -6.67 -28.13 42.67
C LYS A 9 -5.33 -27.44 42.39
N ALA A 10 -4.26 -28.21 42.42
CA ALA A 10 -2.91 -27.75 42.06
C ALA A 10 -2.81 -27.69 40.53
N TYR A 11 -2.68 -26.48 40.00
CA TYR A 11 -2.46 -26.19 38.60
C TYR A 11 -1.32 -25.18 38.49
N THR A 12 -0.53 -25.32 37.43
CA THR A 12 0.49 -24.34 37.03
C THR A 12 -0.09 -23.46 35.94
N THR A 13 -0.05 -22.14 36.14
CA THR A 13 -0.48 -21.15 35.16
C THR A 13 0.62 -20.90 34.14
N ILE A 14 0.32 -21.06 32.86
CA ILE A 14 1.28 -20.98 31.77
C ILE A 14 0.87 -19.85 30.80
N PHE A 15 1.81 -19.00 30.40
CA PHE A 15 1.55 -17.92 29.43
C PHE A 15 1.34 -18.49 28.02
N LEU A 16 0.25 -18.11 27.35
CA LEU A 16 -0.10 -18.58 26.00
C LEU A 16 -0.09 -17.47 24.94
N GLY A 17 0.18 -16.22 25.32
CA GLY A 17 0.29 -15.07 24.41
C GLY A 17 -0.56 -13.87 24.83
N THR A 18 -0.49 -12.78 24.06
CA THR A 18 -1.31 -11.58 24.28
C THR A 18 -2.60 -11.66 23.46
N THR A 19 -3.72 -11.17 24.00
CA THR A 19 -4.98 -11.04 23.24
C THR A 19 -5.17 -9.64 22.66
N GLN A 20 -4.28 -8.69 23.00
CA GLN A 20 -4.21 -7.36 22.38
C GLN A 20 -3.37 -7.40 21.10
N HIS A 21 -3.87 -6.74 20.05
CA HIS A 21 -3.22 -6.67 18.73
C HIS A 21 -2.12 -5.58 18.63
N SER A 22 -1.86 -4.84 19.72
CA SER A 22 -0.71 -3.95 19.87
C SER A 22 -0.06 -4.15 21.24
N ILE A 23 1.19 -4.61 21.29
CA ILE A 23 1.93 -4.80 22.57
C ILE A 23 2.53 -3.47 23.06
N ARG A 24 1.85 -2.33 22.90
CA ARG A 24 2.37 -1.07 23.46
C ARG A 24 1.28 -0.22 24.15
N LEU A 25 1.41 -0.22 25.48
CA LEU A 25 1.06 0.83 26.45
C LEU A 25 -0.38 0.83 27.01
N SER A 26 -0.80 -0.29 27.60
CA SER A 26 -1.70 -0.26 28.76
C SER A 26 -0.95 -0.73 30.01
N LEU A 27 -1.21 -0.10 31.17
CA LEU A 27 -0.68 -0.55 32.46
C LEU A 27 -1.29 -1.89 32.90
N GLU A 28 -2.30 -2.34 32.18
CA GLU A 28 -3.10 -3.54 32.38
C GLU A 28 -3.21 -4.30 31.04
N ILE A 29 -2.39 -5.32 30.86
CA ILE A 29 -2.26 -6.07 29.61
C ILE A 29 -3.20 -7.27 29.65
N SER A 30 -4.01 -7.44 28.60
CA SER A 30 -4.81 -8.65 28.41
C SER A 30 -3.97 -9.76 27.78
N ILE A 31 -3.86 -10.86 28.51
CA ILE A 31 -3.09 -12.04 28.11
C ILE A 31 -3.94 -13.29 28.14
N MET A 32 -3.52 -14.32 27.41
CA MET A 32 -4.08 -15.66 27.49
C MET A 32 -3.17 -16.53 28.36
N ILE A 33 -3.77 -17.30 29.27
CA ILE A 33 -3.09 -18.27 30.12
C ILE A 33 -3.71 -19.66 29.99
N GLY A 34 -2.90 -20.70 30.20
CA GLY A 34 -3.33 -22.09 30.29
C GLY A 34 -3.15 -22.64 31.71
N MET A 35 -4.12 -23.43 32.17
CA MET A 35 -4.07 -24.15 33.43
C MET A 35 -3.50 -25.55 33.20
N LYS A 36 -2.23 -25.73 33.55
CA LYS A 36 -1.49 -26.98 33.36
C LYS A 36 -1.60 -27.88 34.60
N ARG A 37 -1.93 -29.16 34.41
CA ARG A 37 -1.89 -30.21 35.45
C ARG A 37 -1.44 -31.52 34.81
N ASN A 38 -0.47 -32.19 35.43
CA ASN A 38 0.12 -33.44 34.94
C ASN A 38 0.55 -33.35 33.47
N ASP A 39 1.22 -32.25 33.12
CA ASP A 39 1.68 -31.94 31.76
C ASP A 39 0.62 -31.65 30.68
N GLU A 40 -0.66 -31.62 31.05
CA GLU A 40 -1.74 -31.24 30.13
C GLU A 40 -2.33 -29.87 30.46
N ILE A 41 -2.62 -29.06 29.43
CA ILE A 41 -3.41 -27.83 29.58
C ILE A 41 -4.88 -28.24 29.63
N ILE A 42 -5.48 -28.12 30.81
CA ILE A 42 -6.85 -28.56 31.06
C ILE A 42 -7.87 -27.49 30.67
N GLU A 43 -7.55 -26.21 30.90
CA GLU A 43 -8.38 -25.07 30.52
C GLU A 43 -7.52 -23.83 30.19
N THR A 44 -8.09 -22.88 29.45
CA THR A 44 -7.45 -21.60 29.11
C THR A 44 -8.33 -20.43 29.49
N TYR A 45 -7.73 -19.33 29.91
CA TYR A 45 -8.42 -18.11 30.33
C TYR A 45 -7.76 -16.87 29.75
N ASN A 46 -8.58 -15.85 29.47
CA ASN A 46 -8.08 -14.51 29.22
C ASN A 46 -8.08 -13.76 30.54
N VAL A 47 -6.94 -13.20 30.91
CA VAL A 47 -6.77 -12.49 32.17
C VAL A 47 -6.04 -11.17 31.94
N THR A 48 -6.30 -10.21 32.81
CA THR A 48 -5.62 -8.92 32.80
C THR A 48 -4.51 -8.91 33.84
N ILE A 49 -3.32 -8.46 33.47
CA ILE A 49 -2.17 -8.38 34.37
C ILE A 49 -1.55 -6.98 34.34
N SER A 50 -1.13 -6.50 35.51
CA SER A 50 -0.40 -5.26 35.63
C SER A 50 0.98 -5.34 34.98
N ALA A 51 1.23 -4.49 33.99
CA ALA A 51 2.51 -4.39 33.29
C ALA A 51 3.68 -4.02 34.22
N ILE A 52 3.39 -3.30 35.32
CA ILE A 52 4.40 -2.86 36.31
C ILE A 52 4.93 -4.05 37.12
N LYS A 53 4.06 -4.99 37.49
CA LYS A 53 4.46 -6.17 38.29
C LYS A 53 5.23 -7.19 37.46
N LEU A 54 4.84 -7.33 36.20
CA LEU A 54 5.36 -8.38 35.33
C LEU A 54 6.71 -7.99 34.69
N GLY A 55 7.01 -6.68 34.60
CA GLY A 55 8.28 -6.15 34.09
C GLY A 55 8.45 -6.34 32.58
N GLN A 56 8.58 -7.60 32.14
CA GLN A 56 8.65 -8.04 30.76
C GLN A 56 7.72 -9.24 30.55
N LEU A 57 6.96 -9.27 29.45
CA LEU A 57 6.05 -10.39 29.16
C LEU A 57 6.81 -11.72 29.15
N PRO A 58 6.25 -12.79 29.74
CA PRO A 58 6.91 -14.09 29.80
C PRO A 58 6.92 -14.69 28.39
N ASN A 59 7.85 -15.61 28.11
CA ASN A 59 7.79 -16.36 26.85
C ASN A 59 6.58 -17.31 26.87
N ILE A 60 6.02 -17.63 25.69
CA ILE A 60 4.94 -18.62 25.59
C ILE A 60 5.44 -19.95 26.16
N GLY A 61 4.63 -20.56 27.04
CA GLY A 61 5.00 -21.77 27.77
C GLY A 61 5.66 -21.53 29.14
N ASN A 62 6.03 -20.29 29.47
CA ASN A 62 6.57 -19.96 30.80
C ASN A 62 5.46 -19.89 31.85
N GLU A 63 5.83 -20.19 33.10
CA GLU A 63 4.92 -20.04 34.24
C GLU A 63 4.64 -18.56 34.54
N VAL A 64 3.39 -18.24 34.84
CA VAL A 64 2.95 -16.91 35.29
C VAL A 64 2.56 -17.00 36.75
N PRO A 65 3.11 -16.16 37.66
CA PRO A 65 2.73 -16.22 39.07
C PRO A 65 1.24 -15.90 39.26
N ILE A 66 0.50 -16.82 39.90
CA ILE A 66 -0.95 -16.70 40.14
C ILE A 66 -1.29 -15.44 40.94
N SER A 67 -0.40 -15.00 41.83
CA SER A 67 -0.54 -13.79 42.66
C SER A 67 -0.54 -12.48 41.88
N GLU A 68 -0.22 -12.50 40.60
CA GLU A 68 -0.12 -11.31 39.73
C GLU A 68 -1.36 -11.12 38.84
N ILE A 69 -2.29 -12.08 38.86
CA ILE A 69 -3.52 -12.06 38.07
C ILE A 69 -4.61 -11.28 38.83
N ILE A 70 -5.24 -10.29 38.19
CA ILE A 70 -6.32 -9.48 38.78
C ILE A 70 -7.50 -9.38 37.79
N GLY A 71 -8.73 -9.62 38.26
CA GLY A 71 -9.96 -9.35 37.52
C GLY A 71 -10.85 -10.57 37.31
N SER A 72 -12.13 -10.39 37.62
CA SER A 72 -13.21 -11.37 37.55
C SER A 72 -13.82 -11.41 36.15
N GLU A 73 -13.74 -12.56 35.48
CA GLU A 73 -14.70 -13.14 34.52
C GLU A 73 -13.97 -13.99 33.47
N LEU A 74 -14.02 -15.30 33.70
CA LEU A 74 -13.56 -16.35 32.80
C LEU A 74 -14.51 -16.41 31.58
N SER A 75 -14.41 -15.45 30.65
CA SER A 75 -15.18 -15.47 29.41
C SER A 75 -14.57 -16.50 28.45
N GLY A 76 -15.25 -17.64 28.31
CA GLY A 76 -14.76 -18.84 27.65
C GLY A 76 -14.66 -18.78 26.12
N PHE A 77 -13.62 -19.43 25.61
CA PHE A 77 -13.62 -20.24 24.39
C PHE A 77 -12.74 -21.47 24.64
N LYS A 78 -13.20 -22.65 24.20
CA LYS A 78 -12.49 -23.93 24.32
C LYS A 78 -11.88 -24.31 22.97
N ALA A 79 -10.57 -24.55 22.93
CA ALA A 79 -9.93 -25.27 21.84
C ALA A 79 -8.99 -26.34 22.42
N LYS A 80 -9.15 -27.60 22.00
CA LYS A 80 -8.24 -28.70 22.33
C LYS A 80 -7.09 -28.70 21.33
N VAL A 81 -5.91 -28.24 21.72
CA VAL A 81 -4.67 -28.49 20.97
C VAL A 81 -4.06 -29.79 21.49
N ARG A 82 -3.68 -30.71 20.59
CA ARG A 82 -3.03 -31.98 20.96
C ARG A 82 -1.53 -31.84 20.78
N GLN A 83 -0.79 -32.52 21.66
CA GLN A 83 0.68 -32.49 21.73
C GLN A 83 1.39 -32.97 20.44
N SER A 84 0.68 -33.60 19.50
CA SER A 84 1.21 -33.91 18.16
C SER A 84 1.50 -32.67 17.30
N ASP A 85 1.01 -31.49 17.71
CA ASP A 85 1.13 -30.26 16.91
C ASP A 85 2.37 -29.43 17.28
N VAL A 86 3.14 -29.82 18.31
CA VAL A 86 4.31 -29.05 18.80
C VAL A 86 5.45 -29.98 19.22
N ASP A 87 6.22 -30.45 18.24
CA ASP A 87 7.53 -31.07 18.47
C ASP A 87 8.64 -30.16 17.92
N ILE A 88 9.31 -29.40 18.79
CA ILE A 88 10.69 -28.93 18.56
C ILE A 88 11.46 -29.00 19.89
N GLN A 89 12.41 -29.93 19.95
CA GLN A 89 13.36 -30.08 21.05
C GLN A 89 14.31 -28.89 21.16
N LEU A 90 14.51 -28.45 22.40
CA LEU A 90 15.33 -27.33 22.82
C LEU A 90 16.83 -27.70 22.88
N GLN A 91 17.69 -26.91 22.24
CA GLN A 91 18.97 -26.42 22.80
C GLN A 91 19.64 -25.36 21.90
N ASN A 92 20.18 -24.30 22.54
CA ASN A 92 20.87 -23.09 22.01
C ASN A 92 19.97 -21.88 21.67
N LYS A 93 19.63 -21.11 22.72
CA LYS A 93 18.36 -20.38 22.87
C LYS A 93 18.50 -18.85 22.99
N VAL A 94 19.35 -18.23 22.17
CA VAL A 94 19.40 -16.74 22.05
C VAL A 94 19.24 -16.29 20.59
N SER A 95 19.68 -17.09 19.62
CA SER A 95 19.51 -16.79 18.18
C SER A 95 18.09 -17.10 17.67
N THR A 96 17.42 -18.09 18.26
CA THR A 96 16.13 -18.61 17.77
C THR A 96 14.93 -17.73 18.15
N GLU A 97 15.07 -16.84 19.14
CA GLU A 97 13.96 -16.02 19.66
C GLU A 97 13.65 -14.81 18.76
N LEU A 98 14.62 -14.33 17.97
CA LEU A 98 14.36 -13.36 16.90
C LEU A 98 13.66 -14.04 15.71
N GLU A 99 14.08 -15.26 15.38
CA GLU A 99 13.48 -16.09 14.31
C GLU A 99 12.03 -16.48 14.64
N GLN A 100 11.70 -16.73 15.91
CA GLN A 100 10.34 -17.04 16.35
C GLN A 100 9.41 -15.81 16.37
N LEU A 101 9.93 -14.61 16.64
CA LEU A 101 9.20 -13.34 16.44
C LEU A 101 8.94 -13.05 14.97
N VAL A 102 9.89 -13.41 14.10
CA VAL A 102 9.70 -13.42 12.64
C VAL A 102 8.63 -14.44 12.24
N ASP A 103 8.57 -15.61 12.89
CA ASP A 103 7.53 -16.62 12.64
C ASP A 103 6.12 -16.22 13.09
N LEU A 104 5.98 -15.42 14.15
CA LEU A 104 4.70 -14.83 14.54
C LEU A 104 4.26 -13.71 13.57
N LYS A 105 5.19 -12.90 13.05
CA LYS A 105 4.91 -12.03 11.89
C LYS A 105 4.62 -12.85 10.62
N ASN A 106 5.19 -14.05 10.50
CA ASN A 106 4.93 -14.94 9.37
C ASN A 106 3.49 -15.47 9.35
N VAL A 107 2.67 -15.38 10.40
CA VAL A 107 1.22 -15.75 10.32
C VAL A 107 0.46 -14.81 9.38
N GLY A 108 0.78 -13.51 9.38
CA GLY A 108 0.25 -12.53 8.44
C GLY A 108 0.72 -12.75 7.01
N ARG A 109 2.00 -13.13 6.86
CA ARG A 109 2.65 -13.58 5.63
C ARG A 109 2.00 -14.87 5.10
N TYR A 110 1.71 -15.82 5.96
CA TYR A 110 1.02 -17.09 5.69
C TYR A 110 -0.38 -16.89 5.11
N GLN A 111 -1.12 -15.91 5.62
CA GLN A 111 -2.43 -15.52 5.11
C GLN A 111 -2.35 -14.86 3.74
N LEU A 112 -1.25 -14.18 3.39
CA LEU A 112 -0.99 -13.71 2.02
C LEU A 112 -0.61 -14.89 1.10
N LEU A 113 0.21 -15.83 1.58
CA LEU A 113 0.94 -16.86 0.81
C LEU A 113 0.27 -18.24 0.65
N LYS A 114 -1.06 -18.33 0.65
CA LYS A 114 -1.81 -19.63 0.60
C LYS A 114 -1.29 -20.72 1.58
N GLY A 115 -0.78 -20.38 2.75
CA GLY A 115 -0.33 -21.40 3.71
C GLY A 115 1.06 -22.02 3.48
N LYS A 116 1.94 -21.39 2.69
CA LYS A 116 3.34 -21.85 2.51
C LYS A 116 4.27 -21.36 3.63
N LYS A 117 5.20 -22.24 4.06
CA LYS A 117 6.06 -22.13 5.26
C LYS A 117 7.39 -21.39 5.04
N THR A 118 7.83 -21.22 3.79
CA THR A 118 9.16 -20.67 3.46
C THR A 118 9.09 -19.86 2.17
N MET A 119 9.70 -18.67 2.15
CA MET A 119 9.78 -17.78 0.98
C MET A 119 10.83 -18.17 -0.07
N THR A 120 11.58 -19.25 0.15
CA THR A 120 12.58 -19.74 -0.83
C THR A 120 11.98 -20.61 -1.92
N GLN A 121 10.71 -21.03 -1.81
CA GLN A 121 9.99 -21.48 -2.98
C GLN A 121 9.51 -20.24 -3.72
N GLU A 122 10.32 -19.79 -4.68
CA GLU A 122 9.95 -18.82 -5.69
C GLU A 122 8.47 -19.05 -6.07
N LEU A 123 7.63 -18.04 -5.84
CA LEU A 123 6.35 -17.99 -6.54
C LEU A 123 6.74 -17.93 -8.01
N ASN A 124 6.55 -19.03 -8.75
CA ASN A 124 6.86 -19.06 -10.16
C ASN A 124 6.22 -17.84 -10.81
N VAL A 125 7.06 -16.96 -11.38
CA VAL A 125 6.60 -15.88 -12.24
C VAL A 125 5.65 -16.52 -13.26
N PRO A 126 4.40 -16.08 -13.39
CA PRO A 126 3.49 -16.68 -14.34
C PRO A 126 4.14 -16.66 -15.73
N GLU A 127 4.32 -17.81 -16.34
CA GLU A 127 4.95 -17.89 -17.66
C GLU A 127 4.03 -17.28 -18.71
N LEU A 128 4.63 -16.59 -19.69
CA LEU A 128 3.87 -16.11 -20.84
C LEU A 128 3.37 -17.29 -21.67
N THR A 129 2.10 -17.23 -22.04
CA THR A 129 1.42 -18.23 -22.87
C THR A 129 1.33 -17.76 -24.33
N ASN A 130 0.96 -18.67 -25.23
CA ASN A 130 0.67 -18.34 -26.63
C ASN A 130 -0.39 -17.24 -26.76
N ASN A 131 -1.44 -17.26 -25.92
CA ASN A 131 -2.51 -16.27 -25.92
C ASN A 131 -2.00 -14.88 -25.51
N ASN A 132 -0.98 -14.83 -24.64
CA ASN A 132 -0.32 -13.58 -24.29
C ASN A 132 0.46 -13.01 -25.47
N LEU A 133 1.17 -13.83 -26.24
CA LEU A 133 1.87 -13.37 -27.44
C LEU A 133 0.90 -12.83 -28.50
N ILE A 134 -0.22 -13.53 -28.73
CA ILE A 134 -1.28 -13.07 -29.64
C ILE A 134 -1.82 -11.71 -29.18
N LEU A 135 -2.11 -11.55 -27.88
CA LEU A 135 -2.60 -10.29 -27.33
C LEU A 135 -1.57 -9.16 -27.47
N ILE A 136 -0.30 -9.41 -27.14
CA ILE A 136 0.78 -8.42 -27.32
C ILE A 136 0.83 -7.97 -28.78
N ARG A 137 0.77 -8.92 -29.72
CA ARG A 137 0.81 -8.63 -31.15
C ARG A 137 -0.39 -7.79 -31.62
N GLN A 138 -1.59 -8.07 -31.11
CA GLN A 138 -2.79 -7.29 -31.37
C GLN A 138 -2.69 -5.87 -30.81
N LEU A 139 -2.16 -5.72 -29.59
CA LEU A 139 -1.99 -4.41 -28.94
C LEU A 139 -0.89 -3.56 -29.59
N LEU A 140 0.13 -4.20 -30.18
CA LEU A 140 1.16 -3.56 -30.99
C LEU A 140 0.68 -3.26 -32.43
N ASP A 141 -0.45 -3.83 -32.84
CA ASP A 141 -0.98 -3.79 -34.21
C ASP A 141 0.05 -4.26 -35.27
N VAL A 142 0.67 -5.41 -35.03
CA VAL A 142 1.66 -6.00 -35.96
C VAL A 142 1.28 -7.41 -36.41
N THR A 143 1.79 -7.81 -37.57
CA THR A 143 1.68 -9.18 -38.09
C THR A 143 2.75 -10.10 -37.48
N GLN A 144 2.59 -11.42 -37.68
CA GLN A 144 3.61 -12.39 -37.24
C GLN A 144 4.97 -12.14 -37.93
N GLU A 145 4.93 -11.72 -39.20
CA GLU A 145 6.10 -11.40 -40.01
C GLU A 145 6.82 -10.14 -39.49
N GLU A 146 6.08 -9.04 -39.28
CA GLU A 146 6.64 -7.79 -38.74
C GLU A 146 7.25 -7.99 -37.35
N LEU A 147 6.57 -8.73 -36.47
CA LEU A 147 7.09 -9.06 -35.14
C LEU A 147 8.40 -9.86 -35.26
N ALA A 148 8.45 -10.85 -36.13
CA ALA A 148 9.64 -11.68 -36.33
C ALA A 148 10.82 -10.89 -36.90
N ILE A 149 10.57 -10.02 -37.89
CA ILE A 149 11.58 -9.12 -38.48
C ILE A 149 12.16 -8.22 -37.39
N THR A 150 11.30 -7.57 -36.60
CA THR A 150 11.73 -6.62 -35.56
C THR A 150 12.51 -7.34 -34.44
N MET A 151 12.10 -8.56 -34.09
CA MET A 151 12.81 -9.40 -33.12
C MET A 151 14.07 -10.08 -33.68
N GLY A 152 14.33 -10.00 -34.99
CA GLY A 152 15.47 -10.67 -35.63
C GLY A 152 15.40 -12.20 -35.56
N ILE A 153 14.20 -12.78 -35.62
CA ILE A 153 13.96 -14.23 -35.56
C ILE A 153 13.14 -14.72 -36.76
N ASN A 154 13.07 -16.04 -36.94
CA ASN A 154 12.25 -16.63 -38.00
C ASN A 154 10.76 -16.51 -37.67
N GLU A 155 9.93 -16.07 -38.62
CA GLU A 155 8.46 -15.99 -38.52
C GLU A 155 7.83 -17.33 -38.09
N LYS A 156 8.42 -18.46 -38.53
CA LYS A 156 8.03 -19.80 -38.08
C LYS A 156 8.10 -19.96 -36.56
N THR A 157 9.01 -19.27 -35.87
CA THR A 157 9.10 -19.29 -34.40
C THR A 157 7.88 -18.64 -33.78
N ILE A 158 7.47 -17.45 -34.26
CA ILE A 158 6.25 -16.76 -33.80
C ILE A 158 5.03 -17.66 -34.03
N ARG A 159 4.88 -18.19 -35.25
CA ARG A 159 3.76 -19.05 -35.63
C ARG A 159 3.68 -20.31 -34.76
N ARG A 160 4.81 -20.96 -34.49
CA ARG A 160 4.87 -22.15 -33.62
C ARG A 160 4.48 -21.83 -32.18
N ILE A 161 4.87 -20.65 -31.67
CA ILE A 161 4.46 -20.22 -30.34
C ILE A 161 2.95 -19.95 -30.32
N GLU A 162 2.42 -19.16 -31.25
CA GLU A 162 0.98 -18.82 -31.30
C GLU A 162 0.10 -20.09 -31.44
N ASN A 163 0.57 -21.10 -32.18
CA ASN A 163 -0.07 -22.41 -32.36
C ASN A 163 0.12 -23.40 -31.21
N LYS A 164 0.78 -23.02 -30.11
CA LYS A 164 1.11 -23.90 -28.97
C LYS A 164 2.07 -25.06 -29.30
N GLU A 165 2.77 -24.99 -30.43
CA GLU A 165 3.79 -25.98 -30.84
C GLU A 165 5.16 -25.74 -30.17
N GLN A 166 5.36 -24.55 -29.58
CA GLN A 166 6.58 -24.15 -28.91
C GLN A 166 6.27 -23.24 -27.72
N GLY A 167 6.92 -23.47 -26.57
CA GLY A 167 6.82 -22.58 -25.40
C GLY A 167 7.60 -21.28 -25.56
N ILE A 168 7.33 -20.31 -24.68
CA ILE A 168 8.01 -19.02 -24.65
C ILE A 168 9.19 -19.11 -23.68
N SER A 169 10.42 -18.88 -24.18
CA SER A 169 11.61 -18.88 -23.33
C SER A 169 11.89 -17.49 -22.75
N GLU A 170 12.61 -17.41 -21.63
CA GLU A 170 13.02 -16.12 -21.06
C GLU A 170 13.84 -15.27 -22.05
N ARG A 171 14.67 -15.92 -22.88
CA ARG A 171 15.41 -15.24 -23.97
C ARG A 171 14.45 -14.56 -24.97
N PHE A 172 13.33 -15.20 -25.29
CA PHE A 172 12.31 -14.61 -26.15
C PHE A 172 11.69 -13.38 -25.48
N VAL A 173 11.32 -13.49 -24.20
CA VAL A 173 10.73 -12.39 -23.43
C VAL A 173 11.69 -11.20 -23.33
N ASN A 174 12.96 -11.45 -22.98
CA ASN A 174 13.96 -10.39 -22.88
C ASN A 174 14.22 -9.70 -24.23
N ASN A 175 14.22 -10.46 -25.34
CA ASN A 175 14.31 -9.87 -26.67
C ASN A 175 13.08 -9.02 -27.00
N LEU A 176 11.87 -9.54 -26.72
CA LEU A 176 10.62 -8.81 -26.92
C LEU A 176 10.61 -7.47 -26.16
N LEU A 177 10.98 -7.48 -24.88
CA LEU A 177 11.04 -6.27 -24.05
C LEU A 177 12.18 -5.33 -24.46
N SER A 178 13.26 -5.84 -25.05
CA SER A 178 14.34 -5.00 -25.59
C SER A 178 13.92 -4.28 -26.87
N VAL A 179 13.14 -4.95 -27.72
CA VAL A 179 12.70 -4.41 -29.01
C VAL A 179 11.47 -3.50 -28.83
N TYR A 180 10.58 -3.85 -27.91
CA TYR A 180 9.40 -3.07 -27.54
C TYR A 180 9.50 -2.63 -26.07
N PRO A 181 10.37 -1.66 -25.76
CA PRO A 181 10.56 -1.19 -24.38
C PRO A 181 9.30 -0.54 -23.79
N ASP A 182 8.35 -0.14 -24.62
CA ASP A 182 7.07 0.42 -24.21
C ASP A 182 6.18 -0.61 -23.52
N LEU A 183 6.36 -1.91 -23.78
CA LEU A 183 5.62 -2.98 -23.08
C LEU A 183 5.84 -2.95 -21.57
N ALA A 184 7.10 -2.74 -21.15
CA ALA A 184 7.46 -2.66 -19.74
C ALA A 184 7.21 -1.26 -19.13
N GLN A 185 6.95 -0.24 -19.96
CA GLN A 185 6.72 1.14 -19.52
C GLN A 185 5.24 1.51 -19.48
N SER A 186 4.38 0.76 -20.17
CA SER A 186 2.95 1.05 -20.25
C SER A 186 2.17 0.58 -19.02
N ILE A 187 2.77 -0.27 -18.19
CA ILE A 187 2.26 -0.62 -16.86
C ILE A 187 3.21 -0.10 -15.79
N GLU A 188 2.67 0.62 -14.81
CA GLU A 188 3.49 1.29 -13.79
C GLU A 188 2.93 1.08 -12.39
N VAL A 189 3.80 0.83 -11.42
CA VAL A 189 3.43 0.73 -10.02
C VAL A 189 3.75 2.03 -9.30
N GLN A 190 2.84 2.52 -8.44
CA GLN A 190 3.05 3.71 -7.61
C GLN A 190 2.28 3.65 -6.29
N PHE A 191 2.67 4.43 -5.29
CA PHE A 191 1.82 4.67 -4.12
C PHE A 191 0.73 5.70 -4.42
N ASP A 192 -0.51 5.37 -4.08
CA ASP A 192 -1.70 6.22 -4.27
C ASP A 192 -2.36 6.63 -2.95
N TRP A 193 -1.93 6.06 -1.82
CA TRP A 193 -2.28 6.55 -0.49
C TRP A 193 -1.27 6.05 0.53
N VAL A 194 -0.85 6.91 1.46
CA VAL A 194 -0.06 6.51 2.63
C VAL A 194 -0.62 7.21 3.85
N SER A 195 -0.91 6.46 4.91
CA SER A 195 -1.21 7.01 6.22
C SER A 195 -0.42 6.34 7.31
N LEU A 196 0.17 7.16 8.17
CA LEU A 196 1.09 6.74 9.23
C LEU A 196 0.67 7.42 10.54
N THR A 197 0.52 6.65 11.61
CA THR A 197 0.27 7.17 12.95
C THR A 197 1.54 7.10 13.80
N PHE A 198 1.82 8.18 14.49
CA PHE A 198 2.95 8.36 15.41
C PHE A 198 2.39 8.56 16.83
N PRO A 199 2.56 7.59 17.74
CA PRO A 199 1.92 7.65 19.06
C PRO A 199 2.52 8.73 19.97
N ASP A 200 3.82 9.03 19.81
CA ASP A 200 4.57 9.88 20.74
C ASP A 200 4.95 11.25 20.14
N LEU A 201 4.41 11.58 18.96
CA LEU A 201 4.71 12.84 18.28
C LEU A 201 3.49 13.74 18.18
N THR A 202 3.75 15.03 18.11
CA THR A 202 2.82 16.08 17.67
C THR A 202 2.93 16.31 16.17
N SER A 203 1.96 16.98 15.56
CA SER A 203 1.99 17.38 14.15
C SER A 203 3.23 18.20 13.80
N LYS A 204 3.64 19.13 14.69
CA LYS A 204 4.85 19.94 14.50
C LYS A 204 6.13 19.10 14.46
N GLN A 205 6.23 18.08 15.33
CA GLN A 205 7.36 17.15 15.31
C GLN A 205 7.34 16.26 14.06
N VAL A 206 6.16 15.78 13.63
CA VAL A 206 6.06 15.01 12.37
C VAL A 206 6.51 15.84 11.17
N ILE A 207 6.08 17.11 11.06
CA ILE A 207 6.48 18.00 9.96
C ILE A 207 8.01 18.22 9.94
N LYS A 208 8.59 18.54 11.10
CA LYS A 208 10.00 18.87 11.22
C LYS A 208 10.91 17.65 11.13
N ASP A 209 10.64 16.65 11.97
CA ASP A 209 11.56 15.57 12.25
C ASP A 209 11.35 14.38 11.29
N VAL A 210 10.10 14.11 10.89
CA VAL A 210 9.78 13.00 9.97
C VAL A 210 9.76 13.46 8.51
N LEU A 211 8.92 14.44 8.16
CA LEU A 211 8.79 14.93 6.79
C LEU A 211 9.97 15.81 6.36
N SER A 212 10.58 16.52 7.30
CA SER A 212 11.64 17.51 7.05
C SER A 212 11.22 18.56 6.01
N ILE A 213 9.99 19.05 6.15
CA ILE A 213 9.42 20.15 5.37
C ILE A 213 9.34 21.39 6.27
N GLN A 214 9.48 22.59 5.68
CA GLN A 214 9.31 23.84 6.43
C GLN A 214 7.90 23.94 7.02
N SER A 215 7.82 24.16 8.34
CA SER A 215 6.56 24.20 9.09
C SER A 215 5.60 25.28 8.58
N ASP A 216 6.14 26.40 8.10
CA ASP A 216 5.34 27.56 7.65
C ASP A 216 4.55 27.27 6.35
N LEU A 217 4.85 26.16 5.66
CA LEU A 217 4.07 25.68 4.53
C LEU A 217 2.78 24.96 4.95
N PHE A 218 2.59 24.71 6.25
CA PHE A 218 1.40 24.04 6.78
C PHE A 218 0.46 25.05 7.44
N LEU A 219 -0.80 25.07 6.98
CA LEU A 219 -1.85 25.87 7.60
C LEU A 219 -2.54 25.09 8.71
N GLU A 220 -2.56 25.68 9.91
CA GLU A 220 -3.23 25.13 11.10
C GLU A 220 -4.74 25.42 11.05
N ARG A 221 -5.56 24.40 11.32
CA ARG A 221 -7.02 24.49 11.33
C ARG A 221 -7.62 23.59 12.42
N PRO A 222 -8.77 23.95 13.03
CA PRO A 222 -9.49 23.03 13.89
C PRO A 222 -10.10 21.88 13.07
N THR A 223 -10.19 20.69 13.68
CA THR A 223 -10.90 19.53 13.11
C THR A 223 -11.60 18.75 14.22
N SER A 224 -12.55 17.90 13.85
CA SER A 224 -13.14 16.87 14.71
C SER A 224 -13.03 15.47 14.08
N GLN A 225 -12.33 15.37 12.95
CA GLN A 225 -12.17 14.13 12.20
C GLN A 225 -11.29 13.17 13.01
N ASN A 226 -11.69 11.89 13.07
CA ASN A 226 -10.95 10.83 13.77
C ASN A 226 -10.63 11.19 15.24
N PHE A 227 -11.47 12.00 15.88
CA PHE A 227 -11.32 12.47 17.26
C PHE A 227 -10.10 13.38 17.52
N TYR A 228 -9.41 13.84 16.48
CA TYR A 228 -8.37 14.87 16.58
C TYR A 228 -9.00 16.25 16.70
N THR A 229 -8.25 17.21 17.27
CA THR A 229 -8.73 18.59 17.47
C THR A 229 -8.03 19.60 16.58
N ARG A 230 -6.90 19.23 15.97
CA ARG A 230 -6.13 20.09 15.06
C ARG A 230 -5.70 19.34 13.80
N GLU A 231 -5.67 20.07 12.70
CA GLU A 231 -5.15 19.66 11.40
C GLU A 231 -4.12 20.67 10.90
N MET A 232 -3.00 20.17 10.40
CA MET A 232 -1.97 20.92 9.68
C MET A 232 -2.03 20.48 8.22
N ALA A 233 -2.44 21.36 7.31
CA ALA A 233 -2.58 21.06 5.88
C ALA A 233 -1.51 21.77 5.05
N PHE A 234 -0.71 21.01 4.31
CA PHE A 234 0.32 21.55 3.42
C PHE A 234 -0.33 22.41 2.35
N ALA A 235 0.12 23.65 2.21
CA ALA A 235 -0.43 24.63 1.29
C ALA A 235 -1.97 24.78 1.42
N GLY A 236 -2.52 24.53 2.60
CA GLY A 236 -3.95 24.63 2.86
C GLY A 236 -4.85 23.57 2.18
N GLU A 237 -4.28 22.57 1.51
CA GLU A 237 -5.03 21.49 0.87
C GLU A 237 -4.89 20.17 1.63
N LYS A 238 -5.95 19.34 1.58
CA LYS A 238 -5.92 17.97 2.11
C LYS A 238 -5.21 16.97 1.19
N ASN A 239 -4.12 17.39 0.55
CA ASN A 239 -3.29 16.50 -0.24
C ASN A 239 -2.20 15.87 0.63
N ILE A 240 -1.50 16.68 1.43
CA ILE A 240 -0.60 16.27 2.51
C ILE A 240 -1.12 16.95 3.77
N TYR A 241 -1.65 16.19 4.73
CA TYR A 241 -2.18 16.77 5.96
C TYR A 241 -1.89 15.88 7.16
N ILE A 242 -1.83 16.50 8.33
CA ILE A 242 -1.47 15.84 9.58
C ILE A 242 -2.51 16.24 10.63
N GLN A 243 -3.05 15.27 11.36
CA GLN A 243 -4.04 15.51 12.40
C GLN A 243 -3.46 15.11 13.77
N ASP A 244 -3.63 15.98 14.76
CA ASP A 244 -3.19 15.78 16.14
C ASP A 244 -4.11 16.53 17.13
N PHE A 245 -3.64 16.72 18.35
CA PHE A 245 -4.35 17.47 19.39
C PHE A 245 -3.76 18.88 19.54
N ALA A 246 -4.59 19.92 19.43
CA ALA A 246 -4.18 21.27 19.81
C ALA A 246 -3.81 21.30 21.31
N PRO A 247 -2.75 22.05 21.70
CA PRO A 247 -2.47 22.28 23.11
C PRO A 247 -3.65 22.98 23.79
N ILE A 248 -4.03 22.50 24.97
CA ILE A 248 -5.12 23.05 25.75
C ILE A 248 -4.52 23.73 26.97
N LYS A 249 -4.97 24.96 27.25
CA LYS A 249 -4.60 25.65 28.48
C LYS A 249 -5.53 25.19 29.59
N ASN A 250 -4.99 24.53 30.60
CA ASN A 250 -5.75 24.09 31.76
C ASN A 250 -6.32 25.34 32.49
N PRO A 251 -7.64 25.43 32.68
CA PRO A 251 -8.26 26.62 33.26
C PRO A 251 -7.87 26.84 34.73
N GLU A 252 -7.58 25.77 35.47
CA GLU A 252 -7.24 25.83 36.91
C GLU A 252 -5.76 26.10 37.11
N THR A 253 -4.90 25.34 36.43
CA THR A 253 -3.44 25.41 36.65
C THR A 253 -2.75 26.42 35.73
N GLN A 254 -3.45 26.93 34.72
CA GLN A 254 -2.91 27.77 33.63
C GLN A 254 -1.80 27.11 32.80
N ALA A 255 -1.49 25.83 33.07
CA ALA A 255 -0.50 25.05 32.33
C ALA A 255 -0.97 24.73 30.91
N ILE A 256 -0.04 24.69 29.96
CA ILE A 256 -0.33 24.24 28.59
C ILE A 256 -0.12 22.72 28.55
N GLU A 257 -1.19 21.98 28.33
CA GLU A 257 -1.18 20.53 28.18
C GLU A 257 -1.19 20.16 26.69
N GLN A 258 -0.19 19.39 26.26
CA GLN A 258 -0.08 18.88 24.89
C GLN A 258 -0.24 17.37 24.90
N LYS A 259 -1.30 16.86 24.26
CA LYS A 259 -1.50 15.43 24.04
C LYS A 259 -0.70 14.95 22.83
N TYR A 260 -0.15 13.74 22.94
CA TYR A 260 0.56 13.07 21.84
C TYR A 260 -0.35 12.11 21.08
N GLY A 261 0.08 11.73 19.88
CA GLY A 261 -0.70 10.93 18.95
C GLY A 261 -1.06 11.78 17.74
N THR A 262 -0.45 11.44 16.62
CA THR A 262 -0.55 12.19 15.37
C THR A 262 -0.70 11.23 14.20
N THR A 263 -1.57 11.54 13.24
CA THR A 263 -1.65 10.78 11.98
C THR A 263 -1.29 11.68 10.80
N LEU A 264 -0.32 11.23 10.00
CA LEU A 264 0.03 11.77 8.70
C LEU A 264 -0.83 11.11 7.62
N TYR A 265 -1.34 11.92 6.71
CA TYR A 265 -2.12 11.49 5.54
C TYR A 265 -1.51 12.05 4.25
N LEU A 266 -1.15 11.15 3.34
CA LEU A 266 -0.72 11.43 1.97
C LEU A 266 -1.74 10.81 1.02
N THR A 267 -2.58 11.65 0.41
CA THR A 267 -3.55 11.19 -0.62
C THR A 267 -2.86 10.83 -1.93
N GLY A 268 -3.56 10.34 -2.96
CA GLY A 268 -2.93 10.03 -4.26
C GLY A 268 -2.30 11.24 -4.95
N LYS A 269 -2.84 12.45 -4.75
CA LYS A 269 -2.15 13.69 -5.15
C LYS A 269 -1.01 14.02 -4.17
N GLY A 270 -1.24 13.82 -2.88
CA GLY A 270 -0.27 13.98 -1.81
C GLY A 270 1.02 13.17 -1.98
N THR A 271 0.93 11.90 -2.38
CA THR A 271 2.10 11.04 -2.62
C THR A 271 2.96 11.61 -3.74
N ARG A 272 2.35 12.09 -4.84
CA ARG A 272 3.08 12.73 -5.95
C ARG A 272 3.72 14.07 -5.56
N LEU A 273 3.06 14.86 -4.72
CA LEU A 273 3.63 16.09 -4.17
C LEU A 273 4.79 15.79 -3.21
N PHE A 274 4.61 14.79 -2.34
CA PHE A 274 5.62 14.40 -1.36
C PHE A 274 6.87 13.81 -2.02
N GLU A 275 6.73 13.14 -3.17
CA GLU A 275 7.87 12.69 -3.98
C GLU A 275 8.81 13.83 -4.39
N LYS A 276 8.31 15.07 -4.52
CA LYS A 276 9.16 16.24 -4.74
C LYS A 276 10.02 16.56 -3.52
N ALA A 277 9.42 16.55 -2.33
CA ALA A 277 10.14 16.76 -1.07
C ALA A 277 11.20 15.68 -0.85
N LEU A 278 10.85 14.40 -1.10
CA LEU A 278 11.79 13.29 -1.02
C LEU A 278 12.96 13.46 -2.00
N LEU A 279 12.70 13.90 -3.25
CA LEU A 279 13.73 14.14 -4.24
C LEU A 279 14.69 15.27 -3.80
N GLU A 280 14.15 16.37 -3.27
CA GLU A 280 14.96 17.50 -2.76
C GLU A 280 15.80 17.11 -1.55
N GLN A 281 15.32 16.18 -0.73
CA GLN A 281 16.05 15.62 0.42
C GLN A 281 17.04 14.51 0.03
N ASN A 282 17.08 14.09 -1.23
CA ASN A 282 17.82 12.92 -1.68
C ASN A 282 17.44 11.63 -0.93
N ILE A 283 16.14 11.46 -0.66
CA ILE A 283 15.53 10.32 0.04
C ILE A 283 14.60 9.54 -0.90
N THR A 284 14.58 8.22 -0.73
CA THR A 284 13.65 7.30 -1.40
C THR A 284 12.40 7.05 -0.55
N TRP A 285 11.32 6.54 -1.13
CA TRP A 285 10.18 6.04 -0.34
C TRP A 285 10.64 4.99 0.67
N ARG A 286 11.58 4.11 0.28
CA ARG A 286 12.20 3.13 1.18
C ARG A 286 12.85 3.83 2.38
N GLY A 287 13.68 4.84 2.13
CA GLY A 287 14.33 5.65 3.17
C GLY A 287 13.32 6.41 4.04
N PHE A 288 12.23 6.91 3.46
CA PHE A 288 11.15 7.53 4.21
C PHE A 288 10.46 6.56 5.17
N PHE A 289 10.10 5.35 4.73
CA PHE A 289 9.48 4.36 5.62
C PHE A 289 10.45 3.87 6.71
N GLN A 290 11.74 3.72 6.41
CA GLN A 290 12.76 3.46 7.41
C GLN A 290 12.83 4.56 8.46
N LYS A 291 12.85 5.83 8.03
CA LYS A 291 12.83 7.01 8.91
C LYS A 291 11.56 7.03 9.75
N ALA A 292 10.37 6.84 9.15
CA ALA A 292 9.10 6.81 9.87
C ALA A 292 9.11 5.77 11.00
N ARG A 293 9.70 4.60 10.78
CA ARG A 293 9.85 3.55 11.81
C ARG A 293 10.75 3.94 12.97
N GLN A 294 11.83 4.70 12.73
CA GLN A 294 12.68 5.23 13.81
C GLN A 294 11.88 6.12 14.77
N TYR A 295 10.86 6.80 14.25
CA TYR A 295 9.92 7.62 15.03
C TYR A 295 8.67 6.86 15.49
N ARG A 296 8.69 5.52 15.46
CA ARG A 296 7.55 4.65 15.84
C ARG A 296 6.28 4.89 15.02
N GLY A 297 6.43 5.38 13.79
CA GLY A 297 5.35 5.48 12.82
C GLY A 297 4.88 4.10 12.39
N HIS A 298 3.56 3.89 12.36
CA HIS A 298 2.95 2.67 11.84
C HIS A 298 1.88 2.98 10.79
N LEU A 299 1.81 2.16 9.75
CA LEU A 299 0.86 2.30 8.66
C LEU A 299 -0.56 2.01 9.14
N THR A 300 -1.44 2.97 8.89
CA THR A 300 -2.89 2.78 9.06
C THR A 300 -3.56 2.49 7.73
N ARG A 301 -3.02 3.01 6.62
CA ARG A 301 -3.46 2.72 5.25
C ARG A 301 -2.32 2.83 4.24
N LEU A 302 -2.31 1.94 3.26
CA LEU A 302 -1.43 1.95 2.11
C LEU A 302 -2.21 1.55 0.86
N ASP A 303 -2.22 2.40 -0.15
CA ASP A 303 -2.76 2.03 -1.46
C ASP A 303 -1.63 1.97 -2.47
N ILE A 304 -1.49 0.81 -3.14
CA ILE A 304 -0.55 0.61 -4.24
C ILE A 304 -1.36 0.55 -5.54
N ALA A 305 -1.08 1.46 -6.47
CA ALA A 305 -1.74 1.53 -7.76
C ALA A 305 -0.84 0.93 -8.86
N ILE A 306 -1.47 0.13 -9.72
CA ILE A 306 -0.95 -0.39 -10.98
C ILE A 306 -1.69 0.37 -12.09
N ASN A 307 -0.99 1.26 -12.78
CA ASN A 307 -1.52 2.07 -13.87
C ASN A 307 -1.34 1.34 -15.19
N ASP A 308 -2.43 1.14 -15.94
CA ASP A 308 -2.42 0.65 -17.32
C ASP A 308 -2.61 1.82 -18.28
N LYS A 309 -1.57 2.12 -19.05
CA LYS A 309 -1.56 3.17 -20.08
C LYS A 309 -1.78 2.64 -21.48
N TRP A 310 -1.60 1.33 -21.68
CA TRP A 310 -1.75 0.71 -22.98
C TRP A 310 -3.22 0.45 -23.33
N GLY A 311 -4.07 0.35 -22.30
CA GLY A 311 -5.42 -0.18 -22.45
C GLY A 311 -5.47 -1.70 -22.44
N LEU A 312 -4.47 -2.35 -21.81
CA LEU A 312 -4.41 -3.80 -21.62
C LEU A 312 -5.67 -4.32 -20.91
N LEU A 313 -6.14 -3.59 -19.90
CA LEU A 313 -7.26 -3.98 -19.05
C LEU A 313 -8.57 -3.34 -19.51
N ASN A 314 -9.17 -3.87 -20.56
CA ASN A 314 -10.49 -3.40 -20.98
C ASN A 314 -11.54 -3.62 -19.89
N MET A 315 -12.07 -2.53 -19.34
CA MET A 315 -13.00 -2.58 -18.21
C MET A 315 -14.37 -3.18 -18.56
N ASN A 316 -14.84 -3.05 -19.82
CA ASN A 316 -16.06 -3.73 -20.25
C ASN A 316 -15.86 -5.26 -20.21
N ASP A 317 -14.70 -5.74 -20.65
CA ASP A 317 -14.39 -7.17 -20.65
C ASP A 317 -14.21 -7.72 -19.23
N LEU A 318 -13.59 -6.95 -18.33
CA LEU A 318 -13.47 -7.30 -16.91
C LEU A 318 -14.84 -7.35 -16.23
N VAL A 319 -15.70 -6.35 -16.44
CA VAL A 319 -17.06 -6.35 -15.89
C VAL A 319 -17.88 -7.53 -16.42
N LYS A 320 -17.82 -7.79 -17.73
CA LYS A 320 -18.47 -8.94 -18.35
C LYS A 320 -17.95 -10.24 -17.74
N ALA A 321 -16.65 -10.38 -17.52
CA ALA A 321 -16.07 -11.54 -16.86
C ALA A 321 -16.58 -11.73 -15.43
N VAL A 322 -16.74 -10.65 -14.66
CA VAL A 322 -17.34 -10.72 -13.32
C VAL A 322 -18.79 -11.19 -13.38
N GLN A 323 -19.58 -10.64 -14.30
CA GLN A 323 -20.99 -11.01 -14.49
C GLN A 323 -21.15 -12.48 -14.91
N GLU A 324 -20.26 -12.98 -15.77
CA GLU A 324 -20.24 -14.35 -16.29
C GLU A 324 -19.51 -15.34 -15.38
N LYS A 325 -19.12 -14.94 -14.16
CA LYS A 325 -18.39 -15.80 -13.19
C LYS A 325 -17.07 -16.36 -13.74
N ARG A 326 -16.39 -15.57 -14.58
CA ARG A 326 -15.08 -15.86 -15.17
C ARG A 326 -13.93 -15.30 -14.35
N PHE A 327 -14.02 -15.47 -13.03
CA PHE A 327 -12.99 -15.04 -12.10
C PHE A 327 -13.02 -15.87 -10.81
N TRP A 328 -11.89 -15.92 -10.14
CA TRP A 328 -11.75 -16.38 -8.77
C TRP A 328 -11.10 -15.27 -7.95
N SER A 329 -11.63 -15.04 -6.76
CA SER A 329 -11.00 -14.17 -5.78
C SER A 329 -10.95 -14.84 -4.42
N LYS A 330 -9.90 -14.55 -3.66
CA LYS A 330 -9.74 -15.06 -2.29
C LYS A 330 -10.81 -14.52 -1.35
N SER A 331 -11.28 -13.29 -1.58
CA SER A 331 -12.50 -12.78 -0.94
C SER A 331 -13.74 -13.24 -1.69
N LYS A 332 -14.81 -13.54 -0.96
CA LYS A 332 -16.14 -13.81 -1.55
C LYS A 332 -16.93 -12.53 -1.86
N SER A 333 -16.48 -11.39 -1.35
CA SER A 333 -17.15 -10.11 -1.55
C SER A 333 -16.62 -9.45 -2.81
N TYR A 334 -17.50 -9.04 -3.71
CA TYR A 334 -17.17 -8.21 -4.85
C TYR A 334 -18.36 -7.32 -5.23
N ALA A 335 -18.09 -6.20 -5.88
CA ALA A 335 -19.11 -5.25 -6.31
C ALA A 335 -18.71 -4.61 -7.65
N VAL A 336 -19.71 -4.35 -8.49
CA VAL A 336 -19.56 -3.64 -9.77
C VAL A 336 -20.33 -2.34 -9.67
N HIS A 337 -19.72 -1.24 -10.10
CA HIS A 337 -20.29 0.10 -10.11
C HIS A 337 -19.98 0.80 -11.43
N GLY A 338 -20.77 1.83 -11.76
CA GLY A 338 -20.56 2.64 -12.97
C GLY A 338 -21.31 2.09 -14.18
N ASN A 339 -20.91 2.55 -15.37
CA ASN A 339 -21.47 2.14 -16.65
C ASN A 339 -20.44 2.38 -17.79
N VAL A 340 -20.82 2.04 -19.03
CA VAL A 340 -19.93 2.18 -20.19
C VAL A 340 -19.53 3.62 -20.48
N ASP A 341 -20.40 4.59 -20.20
CA ASP A 341 -20.20 6.00 -20.52
C ASP A 341 -19.37 6.71 -19.45
N ASP A 342 -19.77 6.55 -18.18
CA ASP A 342 -19.14 7.18 -17.01
C ASP A 342 -17.88 6.43 -16.53
N GLY A 343 -17.69 5.20 -17.01
CA GLY A 343 -16.61 4.30 -16.60
C GLY A 343 -17.05 3.29 -15.55
N TRP A 344 -16.48 2.10 -15.64
CA TRP A 344 -16.73 1.00 -14.73
C TRP A 344 -15.75 1.01 -13.57
N THR A 345 -16.19 0.42 -12.46
CA THR A 345 -15.35 0.07 -11.31
C THR A 345 -15.76 -1.30 -10.79
N VAL A 346 -14.79 -2.18 -10.60
CA VAL A 346 -14.98 -3.47 -9.93
C VAL A 346 -14.14 -3.54 -8.67
N ASN A 347 -14.77 -3.88 -7.55
CA ASN A 347 -14.14 -4.06 -6.24
C ASN A 347 -14.16 -5.54 -5.86
N PHE A 348 -13.06 -6.04 -5.31
CA PHE A 348 -12.96 -7.37 -4.71
C PHE A 348 -12.42 -7.23 -3.29
N GLY A 349 -13.13 -7.77 -2.31
CA GLY A 349 -12.77 -7.62 -0.90
C GLY A 349 -13.61 -6.60 -0.13
N LYS A 350 -13.24 -6.46 1.13
CA LYS A 350 -13.67 -5.43 2.09
C LYS A 350 -12.47 -5.15 3.00
N SER A 351 -12.48 -4.01 3.69
CA SER A 351 -11.45 -3.69 4.70
C SER A 351 -11.20 -4.91 5.62
N PRO A 352 -9.93 -5.27 5.89
CA PRO A 352 -8.72 -4.47 5.72
C PRO A 352 -8.00 -4.60 4.37
N PHE A 353 -8.57 -5.31 3.37
CA PHE A 353 -7.93 -5.43 2.05
C PHE A 353 -8.95 -5.43 0.90
N VAL A 354 -8.77 -4.50 -0.02
CA VAL A 354 -9.62 -4.35 -1.22
C VAL A 354 -8.74 -4.24 -2.45
N ILE A 355 -9.10 -4.98 -3.50
CA ILE A 355 -8.56 -4.80 -4.85
C ILE A 355 -9.62 -4.09 -5.69
N ARG A 356 -9.28 -2.96 -6.29
CA ARG A 356 -10.18 -2.19 -7.16
C ARG A 356 -9.61 -2.09 -8.56
N ALA A 357 -10.37 -2.40 -9.60
CA ALA A 357 -10.02 -2.08 -10.99
C ALA A 357 -11.05 -1.11 -11.58
N TYR A 358 -10.62 -0.05 -12.28
CA TYR A 358 -11.51 0.97 -12.82
C TYR A 358 -10.96 1.74 -14.01
N ASP A 359 -11.86 2.38 -14.79
CA ASP A 359 -11.55 3.31 -15.88
C ASP A 359 -10.96 4.62 -15.31
N LYS A 360 -9.63 4.71 -15.25
CA LYS A 360 -8.94 5.87 -14.68
C LYS A 360 -9.08 7.11 -15.57
N HIS A 361 -9.03 6.91 -16.89
CA HIS A 361 -9.17 7.99 -17.85
C HIS A 361 -10.52 8.70 -17.71
N LYS A 362 -11.62 7.94 -17.69
CA LYS A 362 -12.98 8.49 -17.50
C LYS A 362 -13.17 9.12 -16.12
N GLU A 363 -12.61 8.51 -15.07
CA GLU A 363 -12.64 9.06 -13.72
C GLU A 363 -11.93 10.43 -13.62
N GLN A 364 -10.81 10.63 -14.32
CA GLN A 364 -10.14 11.93 -14.36
C GLN A 364 -10.86 12.92 -15.28
N ALA A 365 -11.35 12.46 -16.44
CA ALA A 365 -12.07 13.29 -17.39
C ALA A 365 -13.35 13.89 -16.78
N SER A 366 -14.11 13.10 -16.02
CA SER A 366 -15.30 13.58 -15.27
C SER A 366 -14.97 14.66 -14.23
N LYS A 367 -13.71 14.73 -13.79
CA LYS A 367 -13.18 15.75 -12.86
C LYS A 367 -12.51 16.92 -13.59
N GLY A 368 -12.57 16.95 -14.93
CA GLY A 368 -11.94 17.98 -15.76
C GLY A 368 -10.42 17.87 -15.82
N PHE A 369 -9.86 16.68 -15.63
CA PHE A 369 -8.42 16.42 -15.72
C PHE A 369 -8.10 15.44 -16.84
N ASP A 370 -6.96 15.65 -17.50
CA ASP A 370 -6.41 14.74 -18.48
C ASP A 370 -5.38 13.78 -17.85
N THR A 371 -5.28 12.56 -18.39
CA THR A 371 -4.36 11.52 -17.92
C THR A 371 -4.06 10.53 -19.04
N ASP A 372 -2.81 10.06 -19.13
CA ASP A 372 -2.42 8.99 -20.06
C ASP A 372 -2.79 7.58 -19.56
N ILE A 373 -3.19 7.48 -18.29
CA ILE A 373 -3.64 6.23 -17.65
C ILE A 373 -5.05 5.88 -18.11
N GLN A 374 -5.18 4.79 -18.87
CA GLN A 374 -6.45 4.25 -19.33
C GLN A 374 -7.21 3.64 -18.15
N ASN A 375 -6.61 2.64 -17.51
CA ASN A 375 -7.21 1.86 -16.44
C ASN A 375 -6.27 1.79 -15.24
N ARG A 376 -6.81 1.48 -14.07
CA ARG A 376 -6.00 1.30 -12.86
C ARG A 376 -6.49 0.14 -12.02
N VAL A 377 -5.55 -0.62 -11.48
CA VAL A 377 -5.78 -1.57 -10.38
C VAL A 377 -5.16 -1.01 -9.10
N GLU A 378 -5.93 -0.89 -8.02
CA GLU A 378 -5.48 -0.43 -6.70
C GLU A 378 -5.55 -1.58 -5.68
N LEU A 379 -4.48 -1.77 -4.92
CA LEU A 379 -4.42 -2.61 -3.73
C LEU A 379 -4.55 -1.69 -2.49
N GLU A 380 -5.76 -1.54 -1.98
CA GLU A 380 -6.05 -0.76 -0.76
C GLU A 380 -5.87 -1.66 0.47
N LEU A 381 -4.85 -1.38 1.27
CA LEU A 381 -4.42 -2.16 2.43
C LEU A 381 -4.57 -1.31 3.70
N HIS A 382 -5.16 -1.87 4.74
CA HIS A 382 -5.31 -1.21 6.05
C HIS A 382 -4.53 -1.93 7.14
N GLN A 383 -4.05 -1.15 8.11
CA GLN A 383 -3.41 -1.63 9.35
C GLN A 383 -2.32 -2.68 9.05
N ASP A 384 -2.42 -3.86 9.66
CA ASP A 384 -1.46 -4.95 9.54
C ASP A 384 -1.19 -5.36 8.08
N LYS A 385 -2.19 -5.27 7.19
CA LYS A 385 -1.98 -5.62 5.77
C LYS A 385 -1.03 -4.62 5.09
N ALA A 386 -1.12 -3.35 5.44
CA ALA A 386 -0.19 -2.33 4.96
C ALA A 386 1.22 -2.53 5.55
N GLU A 387 1.30 -2.83 6.86
CA GLU A 387 2.58 -3.12 7.52
C GLU A 387 3.27 -4.34 6.94
N TYR A 388 2.56 -5.43 6.66
CA TYR A 388 3.17 -6.64 6.09
C TYR A 388 3.82 -6.38 4.73
N VAL A 389 3.20 -5.55 3.88
CA VAL A 389 3.77 -5.22 2.57
C VAL A 389 5.04 -4.40 2.72
N ILE A 390 5.06 -3.42 3.62
CA ILE A 390 6.25 -2.59 3.86
C ILE A 390 7.34 -3.36 4.62
N ASP A 391 6.98 -4.21 5.58
CA ASP A 391 7.91 -5.15 6.23
C ASP A 391 8.59 -6.06 5.21
N GLU A 392 7.80 -6.62 4.29
CA GLU A 392 8.32 -7.45 3.21
C GLU A 392 9.29 -6.64 2.35
N TRP A 393 8.90 -5.46 1.88
CA TRP A 393 9.76 -4.67 1.02
C TRP A 393 11.04 -4.18 1.72
N LEU A 394 10.99 -3.91 3.03
CA LEU A 394 12.14 -3.48 3.82
C LEU A 394 13.06 -4.63 4.26
N ASN A 395 12.60 -5.88 4.18
CA ASN A 395 13.42 -7.04 4.50
C ASN A 395 14.59 -7.14 3.51
N LEU A 396 15.83 -7.15 4.02
CA LEU A 396 17.02 -7.22 3.17
C LEU A 396 17.31 -8.66 2.71
N ASP A 397 16.73 -9.66 3.37
CA ASP A 397 17.03 -11.07 3.11
C ASP A 397 16.23 -11.65 1.94
N ASN A 398 15.14 -10.99 1.51
CA ASN A 398 14.25 -11.50 0.46
C ASN A 398 14.58 -11.00 -0.95
N ASN A 399 15.41 -9.96 -1.09
CA ASN A 399 15.74 -9.27 -2.34
C ASN A 399 14.52 -8.90 -3.23
N LYS A 400 13.31 -8.81 -2.67
CA LYS A 400 12.10 -8.53 -3.46
C LYS A 400 11.88 -7.03 -3.61
N THR A 401 11.63 -6.62 -4.84
CA THR A 401 11.14 -5.29 -5.18
C THR A 401 9.68 -5.12 -4.77
N LEU A 402 9.25 -3.87 -4.55
CA LEU A 402 7.84 -3.58 -4.29
C LEU A 402 6.94 -4.02 -5.45
N THR A 403 7.43 -3.92 -6.68
CA THR A 403 6.74 -4.40 -7.88
C THR A 403 6.47 -5.91 -7.77
N GLU A 404 7.48 -6.72 -7.45
CA GLU A 404 7.33 -8.17 -7.31
C GLU A 404 6.29 -8.52 -6.24
N ILE A 405 6.38 -7.90 -5.07
CA ILE A 405 5.43 -8.09 -3.97
C ILE A 405 4.00 -7.73 -4.41
N THR A 406 3.84 -6.63 -5.15
CA THR A 406 2.54 -6.16 -5.65
C THR A 406 1.88 -7.17 -6.57
N PHE A 407 2.62 -7.69 -7.55
CA PHE A 407 2.09 -8.66 -8.51
C PHE A 407 1.93 -10.06 -7.90
N ASP A 408 2.75 -10.45 -6.92
CA ASP A 408 2.56 -11.67 -6.13
C ASP A 408 1.23 -11.62 -5.37
N ILE A 409 0.90 -10.47 -4.76
CA ILE A 409 -0.38 -10.26 -4.09
C ILE A 409 -1.52 -10.34 -5.11
N LEU A 410 -1.41 -9.64 -6.24
CA LEU A 410 -2.44 -9.63 -7.27
C LEU A 410 -2.73 -11.05 -7.78
N TYR A 411 -1.68 -11.78 -8.18
CA TYR A 411 -1.76 -13.16 -8.66
C TYR A 411 -2.40 -14.11 -7.64
N THR A 412 -2.10 -13.90 -6.36
CA THR A 412 -2.56 -14.78 -5.28
C THR A 412 -4.01 -14.52 -4.87
N TYR A 413 -4.48 -13.28 -5.02
CA TYR A 413 -5.78 -12.87 -4.50
C TYR A 413 -6.88 -12.76 -5.54
N LEU A 414 -6.53 -12.59 -6.82
CA LEU A 414 -7.49 -12.36 -7.89
C LEU A 414 -7.00 -12.96 -9.21
N TRP A 415 -7.85 -13.77 -9.83
CA TRP A 415 -7.56 -14.42 -11.10
C TRP A 415 -8.76 -14.37 -12.04
N PHE A 416 -8.54 -13.99 -13.29
CA PHE A 416 -9.57 -14.02 -14.33
C PHE A 416 -9.34 -15.15 -15.32
N THR A 417 -10.42 -15.70 -15.83
CA THR A 417 -10.43 -16.83 -16.76
C THR A 417 -11.14 -16.48 -18.07
N ASP A 418 -10.83 -17.21 -19.13
CA ASP A 418 -11.55 -17.11 -20.41
C ASP A 418 -12.98 -17.65 -20.30
N LYS A 419 -13.18 -18.69 -19.48
CA LYS A 419 -14.47 -19.38 -19.33
C LYS A 419 -15.03 -19.28 -17.90
N PRO A 420 -16.35 -19.47 -17.72
CA PRO A 420 -16.95 -19.52 -16.39
C PRO A 420 -16.31 -20.61 -15.54
N ILE A 421 -16.04 -20.30 -14.26
CA ILE A 421 -15.51 -21.30 -13.34
C ILE A 421 -16.67 -22.11 -12.79
N GLU A 422 -16.64 -23.42 -13.01
CA GLU A 422 -17.67 -24.31 -12.50
C GLU A 422 -17.71 -24.28 -10.96
N GLU A 423 -18.92 -24.24 -10.39
CA GLU A 423 -19.12 -24.12 -8.94
C GLU A 423 -18.45 -25.25 -8.13
N LYS A 424 -18.34 -26.44 -8.73
CA LYS A 424 -17.64 -27.59 -8.14
C LYS A 424 -16.15 -27.32 -7.90
N ILE A 425 -15.51 -26.55 -8.79
CA ILE A 425 -14.09 -26.18 -8.69
C ILE A 425 -13.89 -25.20 -7.53
N LEU A 426 -14.83 -24.25 -7.36
CA LEU A 426 -14.79 -23.27 -6.27
C LEU A 426 -14.93 -23.88 -4.87
N LYS A 427 -15.35 -25.14 -4.77
CA LYS A 427 -15.52 -25.90 -3.51
C LYS A 427 -14.37 -26.87 -3.22
N ALA A 428 -13.38 -27.00 -4.10
CA ALA A 428 -12.25 -27.93 -3.93
C ALA A 428 -11.24 -27.44 -2.87
N ASP A 429 -10.54 -28.36 -2.20
CA ASP A 429 -9.51 -27.99 -1.19
C ASP A 429 -8.35 -27.18 -1.79
N LYS A 430 -8.06 -27.37 -3.10
CA LYS A 430 -7.04 -26.65 -3.87
C LYS A 430 -7.63 -25.83 -5.01
N VAL A 431 -8.69 -25.06 -4.75
CA VAL A 431 -9.44 -24.28 -5.76
C VAL A 431 -8.54 -23.64 -6.81
N ARG A 432 -7.53 -22.88 -6.39
CA ARG A 432 -6.69 -22.09 -7.30
C ARG A 432 -5.84 -22.96 -8.23
N ASP A 433 -5.22 -24.03 -7.72
CA ASP A 433 -4.37 -24.92 -8.52
C ASP A 433 -5.22 -25.73 -9.51
N THR A 434 -6.45 -26.10 -9.11
CA THR A 434 -7.43 -26.69 -10.01
C THR A 434 -7.83 -25.72 -11.10
N ILE A 435 -8.07 -24.43 -10.80
CA ILE A 435 -8.39 -23.42 -11.83
C ILE A 435 -7.23 -23.28 -12.84
N GLU A 436 -5.99 -23.16 -12.37
CA GLU A 436 -4.80 -23.01 -13.24
C GLU A 436 -4.64 -24.18 -14.21
N SER A 437 -4.94 -25.39 -13.76
CA SER A 437 -4.80 -26.61 -14.56
C SER A 437 -6.01 -26.92 -15.44
N SER A 438 -7.18 -26.35 -15.16
CA SER A 438 -8.44 -26.73 -15.83
C SER A 438 -9.09 -25.62 -16.65
N VAL A 439 -8.75 -24.36 -16.41
CA VAL A 439 -9.36 -23.21 -17.08
C VAL A 439 -8.29 -22.26 -17.59
N GLU A 440 -8.30 -22.01 -18.89
CA GLU A 440 -7.42 -21.04 -19.53
C GLU A 440 -7.61 -19.64 -18.91
N PRO A 441 -6.51 -18.92 -18.60
CA PRO A 441 -6.60 -17.62 -17.99
C PRO A 441 -7.05 -16.56 -19.00
N MET A 442 -7.68 -15.50 -18.52
CA MET A 442 -7.95 -14.32 -19.34
C MET A 442 -6.61 -13.73 -19.82
N PRO A 443 -6.36 -13.59 -21.13
CA PRO A 443 -5.05 -13.20 -21.65
C PRO A 443 -4.54 -11.84 -21.12
N ALA A 444 -5.42 -10.85 -20.95
CA ALA A 444 -5.05 -9.55 -20.42
C ALA A 444 -4.58 -9.62 -18.96
N TRP A 445 -5.31 -10.37 -18.13
CA TRP A 445 -4.98 -10.52 -16.71
C TRP A 445 -3.73 -11.36 -16.50
N SER A 446 -3.58 -12.47 -17.23
CA SER A 446 -2.36 -13.28 -17.13
C SER A 446 -1.14 -12.53 -17.64
N LEU A 447 -1.26 -11.77 -18.73
CA LEU A 447 -0.18 -10.91 -19.24
C LEU A 447 0.24 -9.87 -18.20
N LEU A 448 -0.72 -9.21 -17.56
CA LEU A 448 -0.47 -8.25 -16.49
C LEU A 448 0.35 -8.89 -15.35
N THR A 449 -0.05 -10.08 -14.88
CA THR A 449 0.66 -10.75 -13.78
C THR A 449 2.01 -11.35 -14.20
N ALA A 450 2.14 -11.81 -15.45
CA ALA A 450 3.36 -12.43 -15.98
C ALA A 450 4.46 -11.40 -16.23
N LEU A 451 4.12 -10.30 -16.91
CA LEU A 451 5.06 -9.20 -17.14
C LEU A 451 5.18 -8.27 -15.93
N GLY A 452 4.25 -8.35 -14.99
CA GLY A 452 4.21 -7.50 -13.79
C GLY A 452 5.55 -7.41 -13.06
N HIS A 453 6.25 -8.53 -12.90
CA HIS A 453 7.56 -8.59 -12.25
C HIS A 453 8.68 -7.86 -13.03
N LYS A 454 8.48 -7.56 -14.31
CA LYS A 454 9.42 -6.78 -15.14
C LYS A 454 9.02 -5.30 -15.24
N MET A 455 7.93 -4.88 -14.58
CA MET A 455 7.44 -3.50 -14.61
C MET A 455 8.21 -2.58 -13.65
N LYS A 456 8.06 -1.27 -13.84
CA LYS A 456 8.78 -0.27 -13.06
C LYS A 456 7.93 0.25 -11.90
N PHE A 457 8.56 0.38 -10.73
CA PHE A 457 8.04 1.22 -9.64
C PHE A 457 8.42 2.67 -9.94
N ILE A 458 7.43 3.53 -10.21
CA ILE A 458 7.63 4.86 -10.79
C ILE A 458 7.40 5.97 -9.78
N ARG A 459 8.39 6.86 -9.70
CA ARG A 459 8.23 8.20 -9.13
C ARG A 459 7.93 9.19 -10.26
N GLN A 460 6.86 9.93 -10.08
CA GLN A 460 6.46 10.98 -11.00
C GLN A 460 6.06 12.20 -10.19
N PRO A 461 7.05 12.96 -9.68
CA PRO A 461 6.80 14.23 -9.02
C PRO A 461 5.96 15.09 -9.96
N LYS A 462 4.76 15.48 -9.54
CA LYS A 462 3.90 16.31 -10.39
C LYS A 462 4.52 17.70 -10.48
N GLU A 463 4.80 18.14 -11.71
CA GLU A 463 5.18 19.52 -11.95
C GLU A 463 4.03 20.45 -11.57
N GLN A 464 4.38 21.55 -10.91
CA GLN A 464 3.45 22.61 -10.56
C GLN A 464 3.30 23.49 -11.79
N SER A 465 2.16 23.42 -12.49
CA SER A 465 1.87 24.32 -13.62
C SER A 465 1.26 25.62 -13.12
N ILE A 466 1.36 26.71 -13.89
CA ILE A 466 0.74 27.99 -13.48
C ILE A 466 -0.76 27.86 -13.37
N GLU A 467 -1.41 27.11 -14.26
CA GLU A 467 -2.86 26.88 -14.23
C GLU A 467 -3.26 26.08 -12.99
N ARG A 468 -2.43 25.13 -12.55
CA ARG A 468 -2.63 24.40 -11.29
C ARG A 468 -2.38 25.28 -10.07
N ILE A 469 -1.36 26.14 -10.12
CA ILE A 469 -1.08 27.11 -9.05
C ILE A 469 -2.24 28.10 -8.95
N GLU A 470 -2.71 28.64 -10.07
CA GLU A 470 -3.83 29.56 -10.15
C GLU A 470 -5.11 28.91 -9.64
N LYS A 471 -5.46 27.71 -10.14
CA LYS A 471 -6.62 26.96 -9.67
C LYS A 471 -6.54 26.70 -8.16
N TRP A 472 -5.38 26.27 -7.66
CA TRP A 472 -5.15 26.10 -6.24
C TRP A 472 -5.30 27.42 -5.46
N VAL A 473 -4.72 28.52 -5.94
CA VAL A 473 -4.86 29.84 -5.32
C VAL A 473 -6.34 30.23 -5.27
N LEU A 474 -7.07 30.11 -6.37
CA LEU A 474 -8.49 30.47 -6.48
C LEU A 474 -9.38 29.62 -5.57
N GLU A 475 -9.14 28.31 -5.50
CA GLU A 475 -10.00 27.39 -4.75
C GLU A 475 -9.63 27.31 -3.26
N SER A 476 -8.34 27.42 -2.93
CA SER A 476 -7.81 27.09 -1.60
C SER A 476 -7.24 28.29 -0.83
N VAL A 477 -6.74 29.31 -1.53
CA VAL A 477 -6.05 30.46 -0.90
C VAL A 477 -6.94 31.70 -0.88
N VAL A 478 -7.72 31.94 -1.94
CA VAL A 478 -8.63 33.10 -2.07
C VAL A 478 -9.61 33.22 -0.91
N PRO A 479 -10.22 32.15 -0.36
CA PRO A 479 -11.06 32.28 0.83
C PRO A 479 -10.31 32.87 2.03
N SER A 480 -9.07 32.44 2.26
CA SER A 480 -8.20 32.98 3.32
C SER A 480 -7.75 34.41 3.02
N LEU A 481 -7.38 34.72 1.77
CA LEU A 481 -7.05 36.08 1.32
C LEU A 481 -8.25 37.03 1.48
N ALA A 482 -9.46 36.56 1.22
CA ALA A 482 -10.69 37.32 1.40
C ALA A 482 -10.96 37.62 2.88
N VAL A 483 -10.65 36.68 3.79
CA VAL A 483 -10.70 36.93 5.23
C VAL A 483 -9.69 38.01 5.61
N LEU A 484 -8.42 37.86 5.24
CA LEU A 484 -7.35 38.83 5.54
C LEU A 484 -7.67 40.23 5.00
N LYS A 485 -8.27 40.30 3.81
CA LYS A 485 -8.73 41.55 3.23
C LYS A 485 -9.85 42.20 4.03
N LYS A 486 -10.83 41.41 4.50
CA LYS A 486 -11.95 41.92 5.30
C LYS A 486 -11.54 42.29 6.73
N THR A 487 -10.47 41.70 7.27
CA THR A 487 -9.94 42.00 8.60
C THR A 487 -8.86 43.08 8.61
N GLY A 488 -8.56 43.72 7.47
CA GLY A 488 -7.62 44.83 7.36
C GLY A 488 -6.14 44.43 7.19
N HIS A 489 -5.82 43.14 7.08
CA HIS A 489 -4.44 42.63 6.98
C HIS A 489 -3.95 42.52 5.52
N TRP A 490 -4.64 43.13 4.55
CA TRP A 490 -4.30 42.98 3.13
C TRP A 490 -2.93 43.58 2.76
N ALA A 491 -2.53 44.67 3.41
CA ALA A 491 -1.27 45.34 3.13
C ALA A 491 -0.07 44.42 3.44
N GLU A 492 -0.12 43.71 4.57
CA GLU A 492 0.91 42.76 5.00
C GLU A 492 1.04 41.59 4.01
N VAL A 493 -0.08 41.13 3.46
CA VAL A 493 -0.09 40.07 2.42
C VAL A 493 0.60 40.55 1.15
N ILE A 494 0.31 41.77 0.68
CA ILE A 494 0.95 42.33 -0.52
C ILE A 494 2.45 42.54 -0.32
N GLU A 495 2.85 43.03 0.85
CA GLU A 495 4.27 43.19 1.19
C GLU A 495 4.99 41.84 1.19
N ALA A 496 4.42 40.84 1.87
CA ALA A 496 4.96 39.48 1.90
C ALA A 496 5.06 38.85 0.50
N MET A 497 4.07 39.09 -0.37
CA MET A 497 4.09 38.62 -1.76
C MET A 497 5.21 39.29 -2.57
N ASN A 498 5.45 40.59 -2.38
CA ASN A 498 6.49 41.33 -3.09
C ASN A 498 7.90 40.96 -2.63
N SER A 499 8.06 40.58 -1.35
CA SER A 499 9.34 40.16 -0.77
C SER A 499 9.62 38.65 -0.91
N ALA A 500 8.67 37.86 -1.43
CA ALA A 500 8.82 36.41 -1.51
C ALA A 500 9.92 36.01 -2.49
N GLU A 501 10.97 35.35 -2.00
CA GLU A 501 12.01 34.81 -2.85
C GLU A 501 11.51 33.57 -3.61
N LEU A 502 11.50 33.66 -4.93
CA LEU A 502 11.15 32.52 -5.79
C LEU A 502 12.33 31.55 -5.86
N SER A 503 12.06 30.25 -5.67
CA SER A 503 13.05 29.20 -5.88
C SER A 503 13.51 29.16 -7.35
N SER A 504 14.67 28.55 -7.60
CA SER A 504 15.22 28.41 -8.96
C SER A 504 14.28 27.71 -9.95
N GLU A 505 13.38 26.86 -9.46
CA GLU A 505 12.33 26.20 -10.26
C GLU A 505 11.14 27.13 -10.53
N GLN A 506 10.67 27.89 -9.54
CA GLN A 506 9.61 28.88 -9.71
C GLN A 506 10.05 30.04 -10.63
N GLN A 507 11.30 30.48 -10.53
CA GLN A 507 11.88 31.45 -11.46
C GLN A 507 11.89 30.95 -12.90
N LYS A 508 12.16 29.65 -13.12
CA LYS A 508 12.09 29.03 -14.45
C LYS A 508 10.66 28.98 -14.96
N LEU A 509 9.68 28.66 -14.11
CA LEU A 509 8.26 28.66 -14.46
C LEU A 509 7.78 30.06 -14.89
N VAL A 510 8.14 31.10 -14.13
CA VAL A 510 7.87 32.51 -14.48
C VAL A 510 8.50 32.88 -15.81
N LYS A 511 9.77 32.52 -16.03
CA LYS A 511 10.48 32.79 -17.30
C LYS A 511 9.82 32.07 -18.47
N ALA A 512 9.46 30.79 -18.34
CA ALA A 512 8.81 30.02 -19.38
C ALA A 512 7.46 30.62 -19.79
N THR A 513 6.66 31.09 -18.83
CA THR A 513 5.36 31.72 -19.12
C THR A 513 5.51 33.11 -19.71
N MET A 514 6.48 33.91 -19.24
CA MET A 514 6.82 35.19 -19.89
C MET A 514 7.29 34.97 -21.33
N ILE A 515 8.13 33.95 -21.55
CA ILE A 515 8.58 33.56 -22.89
C ILE A 515 7.38 33.13 -23.73
N ASN A 516 6.44 32.32 -23.22
CA ASN A 516 5.24 31.93 -23.97
C ASN A 516 4.32 33.12 -24.30
N ALA A 517 4.13 34.07 -23.37
CA ALA A 517 3.39 35.31 -23.61
C ALA A 517 4.07 36.21 -24.67
N ILE A 518 5.41 36.23 -24.68
CA ILE A 518 6.23 36.95 -25.68
C ILE A 518 6.29 36.19 -27.02
N THR A 519 6.26 34.86 -27.01
CA THR A 519 6.31 33.98 -28.20
C THR A 519 4.97 33.96 -28.92
N GLN A 520 3.86 34.10 -28.19
CA GLN A 520 2.54 34.39 -28.79
C GLN A 520 2.49 35.78 -29.46
N ALA A 521 3.40 36.69 -29.11
CA ALA A 521 3.53 38.01 -29.74
C ALA A 521 4.53 38.06 -30.91
N ASN A 522 5.39 37.05 -31.13
CA ASN A 522 6.36 37.06 -32.22
C ASN A 522 6.65 35.65 -32.77
N GLN A 523 6.21 35.37 -34.00
CA GLN A 523 6.61 34.20 -34.77
C GLN A 523 8.07 34.34 -35.27
N LYS A 524 9.02 33.64 -34.63
CA LYS A 524 10.06 32.75 -35.23
C LYS A 524 11.29 32.55 -34.33
N LEU A 525 11.74 31.28 -34.31
CA LEU A 525 13.08 30.74 -34.04
C LEU A 525 13.55 30.49 -32.57
N THR A 526 13.34 29.24 -32.17
CA THR A 526 14.30 28.22 -31.65
C THR A 526 15.46 28.64 -30.73
N ILE A 527 15.50 28.15 -29.48
CA ILE A 527 16.33 27.01 -28.99
C ILE A 527 16.07 26.72 -27.49
N ASN A 528 16.00 25.41 -27.27
CA ASN A 528 15.85 24.53 -26.11
C ASN A 528 16.66 24.83 -24.83
N PHE A 529 15.99 24.75 -23.67
CA PHE A 529 16.59 24.41 -22.35
C PHE A 529 15.58 23.65 -21.45
N GLU A 530 15.07 22.52 -21.93
CA GLU A 530 14.42 21.54 -21.05
C GLU A 530 15.49 20.66 -20.38
N LYS A 531 15.74 20.88 -19.08
CA LYS A 531 16.03 19.74 -18.22
C LYS A 531 14.72 19.33 -17.56
N PRO A 532 13.97 18.37 -18.13
CA PRO A 532 12.78 17.84 -17.47
C PRO A 532 13.22 17.21 -16.14
N LYS A 533 12.49 17.46 -15.05
CA LYS A 533 12.62 16.61 -13.86
C LYS A 533 12.05 15.25 -14.25
N LYS A 534 12.94 14.35 -14.65
CA LYS A 534 12.63 13.05 -15.23
C LYS A 534 11.75 12.26 -14.27
N ARG A 535 10.64 11.74 -14.78
CA ARG A 535 10.05 10.49 -14.29
C ARG A 535 11.17 9.45 -14.13
N TYR A 536 11.27 8.79 -12.97
CA TYR A 536 12.33 7.83 -12.73
C TYR A 536 11.83 6.59 -12.01
N GLN A 537 12.56 5.50 -12.24
CA GLN A 537 12.36 4.25 -11.53
C GLN A 537 12.96 4.39 -10.14
N GLU A 538 12.17 4.08 -9.12
CA GLU A 538 12.70 3.90 -7.77
C GLU A 538 13.51 2.59 -7.78
N ILE A 539 14.80 2.70 -7.45
CA ILE A 539 15.75 1.58 -7.40
C ILE A 539 15.65 0.87 -6.06
#